data_AF-A0A8C0LPU2-F1
#
_entry.id   AF-A0A8C0LPU2-F1
#
_cell.length_a   1.000
_cell.length_b   1.000
_cell.length_c   1.000
_cell.angle_alpha   90.00
_cell.angle_beta   90.00
_cell.angle_gamma   90.00
#
_symmetry.space_group_name_H-M   'P 1'
#
loop_
_entity.id
_entity.type
_entity.pdbx_description
1 polymer ?
#
loop_
_entity_poly.entity_id
_entity_poly.type
_entity_poly.pdbx_seq_one_letter_code
_entity_poly.pdbx_strand_id
1 'polypeptide(L)'
;MLTAPLFPEQCDFTEDQTAEFKEAFQLFDRTGDGKILYSQCGDVMRALGQNPTNAEVLKVLGNPKSDEMNVKVLDFEHFLPMLQTVAKNKDQGTYEDYVLLSQHLCQLVSLGYLLSAVTK
;
A
#
# COMPACT_ATOMS: atom_id res chain seq x y z
N MET A 1 36.36 10.56 -15.05
CA MET A 1 35.36 9.51 -15.33
C MET A 1 34.86 9.02 -13.98
N LEU A 2 33.74 9.55 -13.50
CA LEU A 2 33.10 9.08 -12.28
C LEU A 2 31.87 8.29 -12.73
N THR A 3 31.94 6.97 -12.60
CA THR A 3 30.78 6.10 -12.73
C THR A 3 29.86 6.39 -11.56
N ALA A 4 28.75 7.09 -11.82
CA ALA A 4 27.67 7.25 -10.85
C ALA A 4 27.14 5.85 -10.47
N PRO A 5 27.03 5.50 -9.18
CA PRO A 5 26.26 4.35 -8.79
C PRO A 5 24.77 4.67 -8.90
N LEU A 6 24.05 3.69 -9.44
CA LEU A 6 22.83 3.11 -8.88
C LEU A 6 21.63 4.05 -8.76
N PHE A 7 20.58 3.74 -9.52
CA PHE A 7 19.20 4.17 -9.28
C PHE A 7 18.91 4.32 -7.77
N PRO A 8 18.67 5.53 -7.26
CA PRO A 8 17.93 5.70 -6.04
C PRO A 8 16.49 6.02 -6.47
N GLU A 9 15.72 5.01 -6.90
CA GLU A 9 14.28 5.07 -6.62
C GLU A 9 14.11 4.73 -5.14
N GLN A 10 14.58 5.64 -4.28
CA GLN A 10 14.25 5.62 -2.87
C GLN A 10 12.75 5.85 -2.79
N CYS A 11 12.05 4.83 -2.31
CA CYS A 11 10.68 4.96 -1.88
C CYS A 11 10.69 6.07 -0.80
N ASP A 12 10.03 7.19 -1.06
CA ASP A 12 10.08 8.43 -0.26
C ASP A 12 9.18 8.31 0.99
N PHE A 13 9.23 7.15 1.64
CA PHE A 13 8.43 6.85 2.82
C PHE A 13 9.31 6.93 4.05
N THR A 14 8.77 7.50 5.13
CA THR A 14 9.46 7.49 6.42
C THR A 14 9.52 6.09 7.00
N GLU A 15 10.36 5.87 8.02
CA GLU A 15 10.46 4.58 8.71
C GLU A 15 9.11 4.19 9.34
N ASP A 16 8.39 5.17 9.92
CA ASP A 16 7.04 4.98 10.47
C ASP A 16 6.04 4.54 9.39
N GLN A 17 6.02 5.22 8.23
CA GLN A 17 5.13 4.84 7.12
C GLN A 17 5.47 3.44 6.58
N THR A 18 6.76 3.14 6.47
CA THR A 18 7.22 1.82 6.04
C THR A 18 6.80 0.74 7.03
N ALA A 19 6.83 1.03 8.33
CA ALA A 19 6.34 0.13 9.37
C ALA A 19 4.83 -0.11 9.24
N GLU A 20 4.02 0.93 9.05
CA GLU A 20 2.58 0.80 8.81
C GLU A 20 2.28 -0.05 7.56
N PHE A 21 3.02 0.17 6.46
CA PHE A 21 2.87 -0.63 5.24
C PHE A 21 3.26 -2.09 5.47
N LYS A 22 4.29 -2.33 6.27
CA LYS A 22 4.75 -3.67 6.61
C LYS A 22 3.73 -4.41 7.48
N GLU A 23 3.10 -3.73 8.43
CA GLU A 23 2.02 -4.30 9.24
C GLU A 23 0.82 -4.67 8.38
N ALA A 24 0.39 -3.77 7.49
CA ALA A 24 -0.67 -4.07 6.53
C ALA A 24 -0.29 -5.24 5.62
N PHE A 25 0.95 -5.30 5.13
CA PHE A 25 1.43 -6.38 4.29
C PHE A 25 1.42 -7.74 5.01
N GLN A 26 1.84 -7.76 6.29
CA GLN A 26 1.80 -8.95 7.13
C GLN A 26 0.37 -9.45 7.39
N LEU A 27 -0.63 -8.57 7.38
CA LEU A 27 -2.03 -8.98 7.50
C LEU A 27 -2.49 -9.90 6.35
N PHE A 28 -1.89 -9.75 5.17
CA PHE A 28 -2.23 -10.54 3.97
C PHE A 28 -1.25 -11.68 3.69
N ASP A 29 -0.07 -11.64 4.31
CA ASP A 29 0.92 -12.71 4.27
C ASP A 29 0.42 -13.92 5.09
N ARG A 30 -0.09 -14.93 4.38
CA ARG A 30 -0.60 -16.16 5.01
C ARG A 30 0.51 -17.14 5.39
N THR A 31 1.68 -16.99 4.79
CA THR A 31 2.79 -17.93 4.89
C THR A 31 3.87 -17.44 5.86
N GLY A 32 3.85 -16.15 6.21
CA GLY A 32 4.74 -15.52 7.17
C GLY A 32 6.18 -15.34 6.65
N ASP A 33 6.39 -15.49 5.34
CA ASP A 33 7.70 -15.36 4.70
C ASP A 33 7.99 -13.93 4.18
N GLY A 34 7.09 -12.98 4.46
CA GLY A 34 7.20 -11.60 4.04
C GLY A 34 6.89 -11.39 2.56
N LYS A 35 6.04 -12.26 1.99
CA LYS A 35 5.64 -12.21 0.57
C LYS A 35 4.14 -12.40 0.41
N ILE A 36 3.58 -11.77 -0.61
CA ILE A 36 2.16 -11.91 -0.98
C ILE A 36 2.04 -12.32 -2.44
N LEU A 37 0.93 -12.94 -2.82
CA LEU A 37 0.66 -13.24 -4.21
C LEU A 37 0.38 -11.95 -4.99
N TYR A 38 0.68 -11.97 -6.29
CA TYR A 38 0.33 -10.86 -7.19
C TYR A 38 -1.17 -10.54 -7.12
N SER A 39 -2.02 -11.56 -7.03
CA SER A 39 -3.47 -11.44 -6.84
C SER A 39 -3.87 -10.62 -5.61
N GLN A 40 -3.06 -10.66 -4.54
CA GLN A 40 -3.32 -9.94 -3.29
C GLN A 40 -2.80 -8.51 -3.30
N CYS A 41 -1.93 -8.14 -4.23
CA CYS A 41 -1.33 -6.80 -4.31
C CYS A 41 -2.39 -5.68 -4.35
N GLY A 42 -3.48 -5.89 -5.11
CA GLY A 42 -4.58 -4.94 -5.17
C GLY A 42 -5.35 -4.80 -3.86
N ASP A 43 -5.50 -5.88 -3.10
CA ASP A 43 -6.19 -5.86 -1.80
C ASP A 43 -5.33 -5.20 -0.72
N VAL A 44 -4.00 -5.42 -0.74
CA VAL A 44 -3.06 -4.71 0.16
C VAL A 44 -3.08 -3.21 -0.11
N MET A 45 -3.02 -2.79 -1.39
CA MET A 45 -3.14 -1.37 -1.74
C MET A 45 -4.46 -0.77 -1.24
N ARG A 46 -5.56 -1.53 -1.29
CA ARG A 46 -6.86 -1.11 -0.72
C ARG A 46 -6.85 -1.00 0.80
N ALA A 47 -6.18 -1.91 1.48
CA ALA A 47 -6.02 -1.86 2.94
C ALA A 47 -5.21 -0.62 3.37
N LEU A 48 -4.27 -0.17 2.53
CA LEU A 48 -3.51 1.06 2.71
C LEU A 48 -4.26 2.34 2.30
N GLY A 49 -5.57 2.23 2.04
CA GLY A 49 -6.41 3.37 1.67
C GLY A 49 -6.28 3.81 0.21
N GLN A 50 -5.48 3.12 -0.60
CA GLN A 50 -5.47 3.35 -2.04
C GLN A 50 -6.69 2.68 -2.69
N ASN A 51 -7.15 3.17 -3.83
CA ASN A 51 -8.19 2.47 -4.60
C ASN A 51 -7.74 2.34 -6.06
N PRO A 52 -6.71 1.53 -6.34
CA PRO A 52 -6.30 1.27 -7.71
C PRO A 52 -7.37 0.44 -8.44
N THR A 53 -7.50 0.69 -9.74
CA THR A 53 -8.29 -0.18 -10.61
C THR A 53 -7.49 -1.45 -10.90
N ASN A 54 -8.17 -2.54 -11.29
CA ASN A 54 -7.48 -3.78 -11.65
C ASN A 54 -6.48 -3.56 -12.80
N ALA A 55 -6.78 -2.64 -13.72
CA ALA A 55 -5.88 -2.27 -14.82
C ALA A 55 -4.61 -1.58 -14.30
N GLU A 56 -4.72 -0.68 -13.33
CA GLU A 56 -3.56 -0.03 -12.71
C GLU A 56 -2.70 -1.03 -11.92
N VAL A 57 -3.32 -1.95 -11.16
CA VAL A 57 -2.61 -3.02 -10.46
C VAL A 57 -1.83 -3.90 -11.45
N LEU A 58 -2.46 -4.31 -12.55
CA LEU A 58 -1.78 -5.09 -13.59
C LEU A 58 -0.63 -4.31 -14.21
N LYS A 59 -0.82 -3.01 -14.47
CA LYS A 59 0.22 -2.16 -15.05
C LYS A 59 1.43 -2.02 -14.13
N VAL A 60 1.25 -1.80 -12.82
CA VAL A 60 2.37 -1.72 -11.87
C VAL A 60 3.05 -3.07 -11.62
N LEU A 61 2.31 -4.17 -11.80
CA LEU A 61 2.87 -5.52 -11.80
C LEU A 61 3.57 -5.91 -13.12
N GLY A 62 3.57 -5.03 -14.13
CA GLY A 62 4.21 -5.29 -15.42
C GLY A 62 3.38 -6.12 -16.41
N ASN A 63 2.04 -6.06 -16.30
CA ASN A 63 1.07 -6.83 -17.08
C ASN A 63 1.30 -8.35 -17.03
N PRO A 64 1.28 -8.95 -15.84
CA PRO A 64 1.42 -10.40 -15.69
C PRO A 64 0.26 -11.13 -16.38
N LYS A 65 0.52 -12.35 -16.87
CA LYS A 65 -0.53 -13.23 -17.38
C LYS A 65 -1.41 -13.74 -16.24
N SER A 66 -2.63 -14.18 -16.56
CA SER A 66 -3.58 -14.68 -15.57
C SER A 66 -3.04 -15.86 -14.74
N ASP A 67 -2.22 -16.73 -15.35
CA ASP A 67 -1.55 -17.83 -14.65
C ASP A 67 -0.49 -17.35 -13.65
N GLU A 68 0.14 -16.21 -13.92
CA GLU A 68 1.20 -15.67 -13.06
C GLU A 68 0.61 -15.00 -11.81
N MET A 69 -0.63 -14.53 -11.85
CA MET A 69 -1.28 -13.82 -10.75
C MET A 69 -1.41 -14.65 -9.47
N ASN A 70 -1.48 -15.98 -9.60
CA ASN A 70 -1.62 -16.93 -8.48
C ASN A 70 -0.37 -17.79 -8.26
N VAL A 71 0.70 -17.56 -9.03
CA VAL A 71 1.96 -18.31 -8.94
C VAL A 71 3.08 -17.41 -8.47
N LYS A 72 3.12 -16.16 -8.97
CA LYS A 72 4.14 -15.20 -8.58
C LYS A 72 3.79 -14.56 -7.24
N VAL A 73 4.80 -14.50 -6.40
CA VAL A 73 4.81 -13.77 -5.15
C VAL A 73 5.62 -12.49 -5.31
N LEU A 74 5.30 -11.50 -4.50
CA LEU A 74 5.92 -10.19 -4.44
C LEU A 74 6.46 -9.98 -3.02
N ASP A 75 7.71 -9.57 -2.91
CA ASP A 75 8.31 -9.16 -1.64
C ASP A 75 7.93 -7.73 -1.30
N PHE A 76 7.99 -7.38 -0.02
CA PHE A 76 7.71 -6.03 0.46
C PHE A 76 8.54 -4.94 -0.24
N GLU A 77 9.84 -5.19 -0.44
CA GLU A 77 10.74 -4.24 -1.12
C GLU A 77 10.33 -3.96 -2.58
N HIS A 78 9.76 -4.96 -3.26
CA HIS A 78 9.24 -4.80 -4.61
C HIS A 78 7.85 -4.17 -4.64
N PHE A 79 7.08 -4.28 -3.56
CA PHE A 79 5.75 -3.69 -3.42
C PHE A 79 5.79 -2.17 -3.20
N LEU A 80 6.75 -1.67 -2.42
CA LEU A 80 6.89 -0.23 -2.12
C LEU A 80 6.91 0.69 -3.36
N PRO A 81 7.71 0.45 -4.41
CA PRO A 81 7.71 1.30 -5.60
C PRO A 81 6.39 1.22 -6.38
N MET A 82 5.71 0.07 -6.36
CA MET A 82 4.39 -0.09 -6.97
C MET A 82 3.33 0.73 -6.23
N LEU A 83 3.34 0.67 -4.89
CA LEU A 83 2.47 1.48 -4.05
C LEU A 83 2.72 2.97 -4.27
N GLN A 84 4.00 3.39 -4.34
CA GLN A 84 4.37 4.78 -4.59
C GLN A 84 3.84 5.27 -5.95
N THR A 85 3.90 4.43 -6.99
CA THR A 85 3.35 4.76 -8.31
C THR A 85 1.84 4.94 -8.27
N VAL A 86 1.13 4.05 -7.59
CA VAL A 86 -0.34 4.15 -7.41
C VAL A 86 -0.72 5.37 -6.59
N ALA A 87 0.02 5.67 -5.52
CA ALA A 87 -0.19 6.83 -4.67
C ALA A 87 0.06 8.15 -5.42
N LYS A 88 1.07 8.20 -6.30
CA LYS A 88 1.38 9.37 -7.14
C LYS A 88 0.38 9.60 -8.29
N ASN A 89 -0.24 8.54 -8.83
CA ASN A 89 -1.20 8.64 -9.95
C ASN A 89 -2.58 9.19 -9.55
N LYS A 90 -2.92 9.22 -8.25
CA LYS A 90 -4.10 9.93 -7.76
C LYS A 90 -3.73 11.39 -7.50
N ASP A 91 -4.14 12.27 -8.39
CA ASP A 91 -3.96 13.72 -8.29
C ASP A 91 -4.34 14.25 -6.88
N GLN A 92 -3.34 14.80 -6.20
CA GLN A 92 -3.34 15.64 -5.00
C GLN A 92 -4.00 15.15 -3.69
N GLY A 93 -3.14 14.69 -2.78
CA GLY A 93 -3.25 14.98 -1.36
C GLY A 93 -1.85 15.26 -0.83
N THR A 94 -1.50 16.54 -0.67
CA THR A 94 -0.26 16.96 -0.03
C THR A 94 -0.15 16.35 1.37
N TYR A 95 1.08 16.06 1.77
CA TYR A 95 1.49 15.20 2.91
C TYR A 95 0.92 15.52 4.31
N GLU A 96 0.03 16.50 4.50
CA GLU A 96 -0.50 16.88 5.82
C GLU A 96 -2.03 16.75 5.98
N ASP A 97 -2.82 16.45 4.93
CA ASP A 97 -4.29 16.53 5.05
C ASP A 97 -4.99 15.20 5.45
N TYR A 98 -4.49 14.03 5.00
CA TYR A 98 -5.15 12.74 5.29
C TYR A 98 -4.58 11.98 6.48
N VAL A 99 -3.32 12.22 6.85
CA VAL A 99 -2.73 11.66 8.09
C VAL A 99 -3.53 12.15 9.31
N LEU A 100 -3.98 13.41 9.29
CA LEU A 100 -4.83 14.01 10.32
C LEU A 100 -6.26 13.44 10.37
N LEU A 101 -6.85 12.99 9.25
CA LEU A 101 -8.20 12.41 9.26
C LEU A 101 -8.22 10.91 9.58
N SER A 102 -7.22 10.15 9.10
CA SER A 102 -7.10 8.71 9.40
C SER A 102 -6.68 8.46 10.85
N GLN A 103 -5.74 9.25 11.38
CA GLN A 103 -5.29 9.09 12.76
C GLN A 103 -6.36 9.54 13.78
N HIS A 104 -7.20 10.52 13.43
CA HIS A 104 -8.41 10.85 14.21
C HIS A 104 -9.48 9.76 14.14
N LEU A 105 -9.70 9.13 12.97
CA LEU A 105 -10.64 8.02 12.85
C LEU A 105 -10.15 6.76 13.57
N CYS A 106 -8.84 6.47 13.53
CA CYS A 106 -8.23 5.36 14.25
C CYS A 106 -8.27 5.59 15.78
N GLN A 107 -8.05 6.83 16.26
CA GLN A 107 -8.31 7.18 17.67
C GLN A 107 -9.79 7.04 18.04
N LEU A 108 -10.74 7.45 17.18
CA LEU A 108 -12.17 7.31 17.48
C LEU A 108 -12.65 5.85 17.47
N VAL A 109 -12.06 4.97 16.65
CA VAL A 109 -12.37 3.53 16.68
C VAL A 109 -11.77 2.86 17.92
N SER A 110 -10.60 3.32 18.39
CA SER A 110 -9.93 2.79 19.59
C SER A 110 -10.47 3.37 20.91
N LEU A 111 -11.00 4.61 20.92
CA LEU A 111 -11.62 5.27 22.09
C LEU A 111 -13.14 5.08 22.20
N GLY A 112 -13.76 4.28 21.33
CA GLY A 112 -15.19 4.03 21.38
C GLY A 112 -15.99 5.11 20.65
N TYR A 113 -16.19 4.86 19.36
CA TYR A 113 -17.40 5.28 18.66
C TYR A 113 -18.62 4.80 19.45
N LEU A 114 -19.07 5.68 20.33
CA LEU A 114 -20.45 6.12 20.49
C LEU A 114 -21.49 5.20 19.81
N LEU A 115 -21.99 4.27 20.61
CA LEU A 115 -23.40 3.87 20.57
C LEU A 115 -24.26 5.16 20.46
N SER A 116 -25.19 5.21 19.49
CA SER A 116 -26.30 6.20 19.37
C SER A 116 -25.96 7.65 18.96
N ALA A 117 -25.85 7.90 17.65
CA ALA A 117 -26.35 9.07 16.91
C ALA A 117 -25.72 8.97 15.52
N VAL A 118 -26.39 8.47 14.47
CA VAL A 118 -27.34 9.23 13.66
C VAL A 118 -28.15 8.19 12.85
N THR A 119 -29.30 7.80 13.38
CA THR A 119 -30.42 7.32 12.55
C THR A 119 -31.63 8.13 12.98
N LYS A 120 -31.93 9.17 12.20
CA LYS A 120 -33.29 9.67 12.05
C LYS A 120 -33.73 9.30 10.64
#